data_AF-A0A1Q6K4G6-F1
#
_entry.id   AF-A0A1Q6K4G6-F1
#
_cell.length_a   1.000
_cell.length_b   1.000
_cell.length_c   1.000
_cell.angle_alpha   90.00
_cell.angle_beta   90.00
_cell.angle_gamma   90.00
#
_symmetry.space_group_name_H-M   'P 1'
#
loop_
_entity.id
_entity.type
_entity.pdbx_description
1 polymer ?
#
loop_
_entity_poly.entity_id
_entity_poly.type
_entity_poly.pdbx_seq_one_letter_code
_entity_poly.pdbx_strand_id
1 'polypeptide(L)'
;MKLKISLFFITLICIVSIVSLSFAETPRLVDIPVPPNSAGYADFTEEDAAEIEKKYEESKNNTVTAEYYVGKSSDNYLKSLSIEGYELYPKFSRQNETYTIYVKDDNVNTFNVLAEADNENAKIEGIGNVSVSQEERIINIKVTAENGDLKVYTINIENEADKPKKINIYMIVIFIVILIGVMLFIIRKNKKK
;
A
#
# COMPACT_ATOMS: atom_id res chain seq x y z
N MET A 1 -43.82 7.71 21.42
CA MET A 1 -42.60 7.29 20.68
C MET A 1 -41.33 8.07 21.05
N LYS A 2 -41.43 9.30 21.59
CA LYS A 2 -40.27 10.12 22.01
C LYS A 2 -39.58 9.67 23.31
N LEU A 3 -40.28 8.98 24.21
CA LEU A 3 -39.74 8.56 25.52
C LEU A 3 -38.79 7.36 25.44
N LYS A 4 -38.98 6.45 24.47
CA LYS A 4 -38.12 5.27 24.28
C LYS A 4 -36.79 5.61 23.60
N ILE A 5 -36.79 6.58 22.68
CA ILE A 5 -35.56 7.10 22.06
C ILE A 5 -34.66 7.76 23.11
N SER A 6 -35.25 8.52 24.05
CA SER A 6 -34.48 9.23 25.09
C SER A 6 -33.77 8.28 26.05
N LEU A 7 -34.40 7.16 26.43
CA LEU A 7 -33.77 6.17 27.30
C LEU A 7 -32.56 5.52 26.63
N PHE A 8 -32.64 5.28 25.31
CA PHE A 8 -31.58 4.61 24.55
C PHE A 8 -30.31 5.47 24.44
N PHE A 9 -30.47 6.79 24.27
CA PHE A 9 -29.33 7.73 24.27
C PHE A 9 -28.69 7.88 25.64
N ILE A 10 -29.48 7.87 26.73
CA ILE A 10 -28.95 7.89 28.10
C ILE A 10 -28.15 6.61 28.39
N THR A 11 -28.67 5.44 27.99
CA THR A 11 -27.93 4.18 28.16
C THR A 11 -26.66 4.14 27.32
N LEU A 12 -26.67 4.67 26.10
CA LEU A 12 -25.50 4.70 25.22
C LEU A 12 -24.42 5.64 25.76
N ILE A 13 -24.79 6.80 26.31
CA ILE A 13 -23.86 7.72 26.96
C ILE A 13 -23.23 7.08 28.20
N CYS A 14 -24.01 6.38 29.03
CA CYS A 14 -23.49 5.65 30.19
C CYS A 14 -22.47 4.57 29.80
N ILE A 15 -22.71 3.84 28.70
CA ILE A 15 -21.80 2.78 28.22
C ILE A 15 -20.47 3.39 27.72
N VAL A 16 -20.51 4.52 27.00
CA VAL A 16 -19.29 5.19 26.50
C VAL A 16 -18.44 5.77 27.64
N SER A 17 -19.05 6.25 28.74
CA SER A 17 -18.32 6.70 29.93
C SER A 17 -17.63 5.57 30.70
N ILE A 18 -18.18 4.35 30.70
CA ILE A 18 -17.56 3.19 31.36
C ILE A 18 -16.31 2.74 30.60
N VAL A 19 -16.33 2.77 29.25
CA VAL A 19 -15.17 2.38 28.43
C VAL A 19 -14.00 3.35 28.61
N SER A 20 -14.26 4.63 28.90
CA SER A 20 -13.22 5.64 29.14
C SER A 20 -12.58 5.53 30.54
N LEU A 21 -13.23 4.86 31.50
CA LEU A 21 -12.67 4.61 32.83
C LEU A 21 -11.81 3.35 32.87
N SER A 22 -12.01 2.41 31.95
CA SER A 22 -11.26 1.14 31.89
C SER A 22 -9.84 1.26 31.32
N PHE A 23 -9.41 2.46 30.92
CA PHE A 23 -8.04 2.73 30.44
C PHE A 23 -7.20 3.58 31.42
N ALA A 24 -7.71 3.85 32.62
CA ALA A 24 -6.95 4.51 33.68
C ALA A 24 -6.66 3.57 34.86
N GLU A 25 -6.38 2.29 34.57
CA GLU A 25 -5.71 1.45 35.56
C GLU A 25 -4.22 1.79 35.48
N THR A 26 -3.81 2.79 36.26
CA THR A 26 -2.39 2.93 36.61
C THR A 26 -1.95 1.57 37.14
N PRO A 27 -0.91 0.94 36.59
CA PRO A 27 -0.51 -0.38 37.05
C PRO A 27 -0.29 -0.31 38.56
N ARG A 28 -1.13 -1.02 39.33
CA ARG A 28 -0.82 -1.27 40.73
C ARG A 28 0.54 -1.95 40.71
N LEU A 29 1.51 -1.32 41.37
CA LEU A 29 2.77 -1.98 41.69
C LEU A 29 2.41 -3.26 42.43
N VAL A 30 2.50 -4.38 41.72
CA VAL A 30 2.56 -5.68 42.36
C VAL A 30 3.86 -5.63 43.14
N ASP A 31 3.78 -5.62 44.47
CA ASP A 31 4.94 -5.89 45.31
C ASP A 31 5.40 -7.29 44.93
N ILE A 32 6.38 -7.35 44.02
CA ILE A 32 7.05 -8.59 43.66
C ILE A 32 7.74 -9.03 44.95
N PRO A 33 7.40 -10.21 45.51
CA PRO A 33 8.14 -10.72 46.64
C PRO A 33 9.61 -10.81 46.22
N VAL A 34 10.45 -10.00 46.87
CA VAL A 34 11.88 -10.00 46.61
C VAL A 34 12.36 -11.42 46.93
N PRO A 35 12.90 -12.16 45.96
CA PRO A 35 13.42 -13.49 46.24
C PRO A 35 14.48 -13.33 47.34
N PRO A 36 14.47 -14.16 48.40
CA PRO A 36 15.42 -14.05 49.49
C PRO A 36 16.79 -14.48 48.98
N ASN A 37 17.49 -13.54 48.30
CA ASN A 37 18.70 -13.61 47.47
C ASN A 37 18.50 -13.23 45.98
N SER A 38 18.03 -12.01 45.70
CA SER A 38 18.16 -11.41 44.36
C SER A 38 19.63 -11.08 44.04
N ALA A 39 20.39 -12.10 43.66
CA ALA A 39 21.77 -12.01 43.18
C ALA A 39 21.81 -12.09 41.64
N GLY A 40 21.00 -11.27 40.95
CA GLY A 40 20.72 -11.46 39.52
C GLY A 40 20.93 -10.26 38.60
N TYR A 41 21.33 -9.09 39.10
CA TYR A 41 21.69 -7.95 38.25
C TYR A 41 22.82 -7.14 38.90
N ALA A 42 24.06 -7.42 38.47
CA ALA A 42 25.19 -6.49 38.33
C ALA A 42 26.49 -7.30 38.27
N ASP A 43 26.66 -8.07 37.19
CA ASP A 43 27.98 -8.25 36.59
C ASP A 43 27.83 -7.80 35.14
N PHE A 44 27.47 -6.52 34.94
CA PHE A 44 27.81 -5.86 33.69
C PHE A 44 29.29 -5.57 33.83
N THR A 45 30.09 -6.46 33.29
CA THR A 45 31.53 -6.23 33.27
C THR A 45 31.80 -4.99 32.43
N GLU A 46 32.88 -4.29 32.72
CA GLU A 46 33.33 -3.16 31.89
C GLU A 46 33.55 -3.60 30.43
N GLU A 47 33.80 -4.90 30.23
CA GLU A 47 33.91 -5.56 28.93
C GLU A 47 32.56 -5.68 28.20
N ASP A 48 31.47 -6.08 28.86
CA ASP A 48 30.13 -6.16 28.25
C ASP A 48 29.59 -4.77 27.86
N ALA A 49 29.87 -3.75 28.68
CA ALA A 49 29.52 -2.36 28.38
C ALA A 49 30.33 -1.83 27.18
N ALA A 50 31.63 -2.15 27.12
CA ALA A 50 32.48 -1.80 25.99
C ALA A 50 32.08 -2.52 24.70
N GLU A 51 31.56 -3.75 24.77
CA GLU A 51 31.06 -4.47 23.59
C GLU A 51 29.77 -3.83 23.04
N ILE A 52 28.86 -3.42 23.90
CA ILE A 52 27.64 -2.68 23.50
C ILE A 52 28.01 -1.31 22.93
N GLU A 53 28.96 -0.59 23.53
CA GLU A 53 29.45 0.69 23.02
C GLU A 53 30.15 0.53 21.67
N LYS A 54 30.97 -0.50 21.50
CA LYS A 54 31.59 -0.83 20.21
C LYS A 54 30.55 -1.14 19.15
N LYS A 55 29.50 -1.92 19.48
CA LYS A 55 28.40 -2.21 18.56
C LYS A 55 27.60 -0.96 18.19
N TYR A 56 27.44 -0.04 19.13
CA TYR A 56 26.81 1.26 18.89
C TYR A 56 27.67 2.18 18.01
N GLU A 57 28.97 2.31 18.28
CA GLU A 57 29.88 3.12 17.45
C GLU A 57 30.12 2.50 16.07
N GLU A 58 30.10 1.18 15.95
CA GLU A 58 30.06 0.47 14.68
C GLU A 58 28.73 0.69 13.93
N SER A 59 27.59 0.77 14.62
CA SER A 59 26.33 1.15 13.95
C SER A 59 26.35 2.58 13.41
N LYS A 60 27.04 3.50 14.11
CA LYS A 60 27.16 4.91 13.75
C LYS A 60 28.05 5.12 12.52
N ASN A 61 29.12 4.34 12.38
CA ASN A 61 30.00 4.41 11.21
C ASN A 61 29.38 3.80 9.93
N ASN A 62 28.37 2.95 10.08
CA ASN A 62 27.55 2.41 8.99
C ASN A 62 26.29 3.26 8.72
N THR A 63 26.11 4.38 9.41
CA THR A 63 24.99 5.28 9.19
C THR A 63 25.33 6.23 8.05
N VAL A 64 24.68 6.05 6.90
CA VAL A 64 24.72 7.02 5.82
C VAL A 64 24.15 8.34 6.33
N THR A 65 24.98 9.38 6.48
CA THR A 65 24.56 10.69 6.97
C THR A 65 23.62 11.36 5.96
N ALA A 66 22.70 12.20 6.42
CA ALA A 66 21.82 12.97 5.53
C ALA A 66 22.62 13.79 4.48
N GLU A 67 23.85 14.18 4.82
CA GLU A 67 24.81 14.85 3.93
C GLU A 67 25.17 14.02 2.69
N TYR A 68 25.20 12.68 2.79
CA TYR A 68 25.46 11.79 1.66
C TYR A 68 24.37 11.86 0.58
N TYR A 69 23.15 12.24 0.96
CA TYR A 69 22.02 12.36 0.04
C TYR A 69 21.85 13.78 -0.52
N VAL A 70 22.63 14.75 -0.04
CA VAL A 70 22.59 16.12 -0.55
C VAL A 70 23.11 16.16 -1.98
N GLY A 71 22.29 16.68 -2.90
CA GLY A 71 22.62 16.80 -4.32
C GLY A 71 22.34 15.55 -5.16
N LYS A 72 21.84 14.48 -4.55
CA LYS A 72 21.45 13.25 -5.25
C LYS A 72 20.06 13.35 -5.85
N SER A 73 19.84 12.59 -6.92
CA SER A 73 18.55 12.55 -7.60
C SER A 73 17.47 11.94 -6.70
N SER A 74 16.29 12.56 -6.69
CA SER A 74 15.07 12.04 -6.06
C SER A 74 14.17 11.25 -7.02
N ASP A 75 14.63 11.02 -8.25
CA ASP A 75 13.84 10.34 -9.26
C ASP A 75 13.82 8.82 -9.01
N ASN A 76 12.70 8.35 -8.46
CA ASN A 76 12.39 6.95 -8.21
C ASN A 76 11.32 6.40 -9.16
N TYR A 77 11.20 6.97 -10.36
CA TYR A 77 10.20 6.52 -11.33
C TYR A 77 10.75 5.43 -12.25
N LEU A 78 9.85 4.56 -12.72
CA LEU A 78 10.12 3.67 -13.85
C LEU A 78 9.89 4.41 -15.17
N LYS A 79 10.78 4.19 -16.13
CA LYS A 79 10.64 4.56 -17.54
C LYS A 79 9.78 3.57 -18.30
N SER A 80 9.91 2.29 -17.96
CA SER A 80 9.10 1.21 -18.54
C SER A 80 8.82 0.11 -17.52
N LEU A 81 7.67 -0.53 -17.68
CA LEU A 81 7.26 -1.72 -16.92
C LEU A 81 6.44 -2.62 -17.84
N SER A 82 6.79 -3.90 -17.89
CA SER A 82 6.06 -4.93 -18.63
C SER A 82 6.26 -6.29 -17.99
N ILE A 83 5.31 -7.20 -18.23
CA ILE A 83 5.44 -8.61 -17.87
C ILE A 83 5.35 -9.40 -19.17
N GLU A 84 6.28 -10.32 -19.37
CA GLU A 84 6.33 -11.12 -20.58
C GLU A 84 5.05 -11.95 -20.75
N GLY A 85 4.39 -11.80 -21.91
CA GLY A 85 3.15 -12.51 -22.22
C GLY A 85 1.88 -11.88 -21.64
N TYR A 86 1.97 -10.78 -20.89
CA TYR A 86 0.81 -10.15 -20.24
C TYR A 86 0.71 -8.65 -20.54
N GLU A 87 -0.53 -8.16 -20.62
CA GLU A 87 -0.82 -6.73 -20.74
C GLU A 87 -1.17 -6.15 -19.37
N LEU A 88 -0.54 -5.02 -19.02
CA LEU A 88 -0.88 -4.25 -17.82
C LEU A 88 -2.17 -3.47 -18.03
N TYR A 89 -3.03 -3.50 -17.01
CA TYR A 89 -4.25 -2.71 -16.92
C TYR A 89 -4.23 -1.85 -15.65
N PRO A 90 -4.28 -0.51 -15.76
CA PRO A 90 -4.22 0.29 -16.99
C PRO A 90 -2.86 0.16 -17.72
N LYS A 91 -2.76 0.73 -18.93
CA LYS A 91 -1.46 0.84 -19.60
C LYS A 91 -0.47 1.57 -18.69
N PHE A 92 0.80 1.17 -18.78
CA PHE A 92 1.86 1.74 -17.96
C PHE A 92 1.91 3.27 -18.05
N SER A 93 2.02 3.90 -16.89
CA SER A 93 2.24 5.34 -16.71
C SER A 93 3.08 5.52 -15.46
N ARG A 94 4.21 6.24 -15.54
CA ARG A 94 5.12 6.43 -14.39
C ARG A 94 4.44 6.90 -13.10
N GLN A 95 3.31 7.60 -13.21
CA GLN A 95 2.53 8.14 -12.09
C GLN A 95 1.63 7.09 -11.41
N ASN A 96 1.27 6.03 -12.12
CA ASN A 96 0.41 4.97 -11.58
C ASN A 96 1.28 3.97 -10.83
N GLU A 97 0.90 3.71 -9.57
CA GLU A 97 1.60 2.78 -8.68
C GLU A 97 0.98 1.38 -8.71
N THR A 98 -0.26 1.25 -9.19
CA THR A 98 -0.99 -0.03 -9.19
C THR A 98 -1.40 -0.44 -10.59
N TYR A 99 -1.17 -1.70 -10.90
CA TYR A 99 -1.55 -2.35 -12.14
C TYR A 99 -2.15 -3.71 -11.86
N THR A 100 -2.89 -4.22 -12.84
CA THR A 100 -3.42 -5.57 -12.84
C THR A 100 -3.00 -6.29 -14.11
N ILE A 101 -2.57 -7.54 -13.98
CA ILE A 101 -2.49 -8.49 -15.09
C ILE A 101 -3.57 -9.55 -14.95
N TYR A 102 -3.99 -10.09 -16.10
CA TYR A 102 -5.02 -11.11 -16.18
C TYR A 102 -4.41 -12.41 -16.69
N VAL A 103 -4.52 -13.46 -15.88
CA VAL A 103 -3.98 -14.80 -16.20
C VAL A 103 -5.11 -15.77 -16.55
N LYS A 104 -4.85 -16.65 -17.51
CA LYS A 104 -5.79 -17.70 -17.95
C LYS A 104 -5.82 -18.91 -17.02
N ASP A 105 -4.66 -19.22 -16.45
CA ASP A 105 -4.45 -20.40 -15.63
C ASP A 105 -3.96 -19.96 -14.25
N ASP A 106 -4.72 -20.33 -13.23
CA ASP A 106 -4.45 -20.00 -11.83
C ASP A 106 -3.27 -20.78 -11.24
N ASN A 107 -2.72 -21.74 -11.99
CA ASN A 107 -1.50 -22.47 -11.62
C ASN A 107 -0.22 -21.73 -12.04
N VAL A 108 -0.32 -20.65 -12.83
CA VAL A 108 0.85 -19.87 -13.24
C VAL A 108 1.28 -18.96 -12.09
N ASN A 109 2.41 -19.32 -11.49
CA ASN A 109 2.93 -18.64 -10.30
C ASN A 109 4.26 -17.93 -10.56
N THR A 110 4.82 -18.01 -11.76
CA THR A 110 6.11 -17.38 -12.10
C THR A 110 5.92 -16.42 -13.26
N PHE A 111 6.44 -15.20 -13.09
CA PHE A 111 6.27 -14.10 -14.02
C PHE A 111 7.63 -13.48 -14.31
N ASN A 112 7.93 -13.26 -15.59
CA ASN A 112 9.12 -12.54 -15.99
C ASN A 112 8.81 -11.04 -16.10
N VAL A 113 9.29 -10.27 -15.13
CA VAL A 113 9.04 -8.83 -14.98
C VAL A 113 10.21 -8.05 -15.58
N LEU A 114 9.91 -7.17 -16.54
CA LEU A 114 10.88 -6.32 -17.22
C LEU A 114 10.57 -4.87 -16.86
N ALA A 115 11.53 -4.17 -16.24
CA ALA A 115 11.40 -2.77 -15.89
C ALA A 115 12.71 -2.01 -16.10
N GLU A 116 12.61 -0.72 -16.42
CA GLU A 116 13.75 0.18 -16.61
C GLU A 116 13.52 1.43 -15.77
N ALA A 117 14.54 1.89 -15.06
CA ALA A 117 14.47 3.11 -14.25
C ALA A 117 14.51 4.34 -15.16
N ASP A 118 13.83 5.42 -14.75
CA ASP A 118 13.95 6.71 -15.44
C ASP A 118 15.31 7.37 -15.15
N ASN A 119 15.82 7.16 -13.94
CA ASN A 119 17.15 7.59 -13.53
C ASN A 119 18.12 6.40 -13.48
N GLU A 120 19.28 6.52 -14.12
CA GLU A 120 20.30 5.46 -14.19
C GLU A 120 20.92 5.11 -12.83
N ASN A 121 20.89 6.05 -11.87
CA ASN A 121 21.40 5.83 -10.52
C ASN A 121 20.35 5.23 -9.58
N ALA A 122 19.09 5.10 -10.02
CA ALA A 122 18.05 4.46 -9.23
C ALA A 122 18.19 2.93 -9.26
N LYS A 123 17.98 2.30 -8.11
CA LYS A 123 18.03 0.86 -7.95
C LYS A 123 16.63 0.26 -8.08
N ILE A 124 16.48 -0.80 -8.87
CA ILE A 124 15.22 -1.55 -9.00
C ILE A 124 15.37 -2.93 -8.35
N GLU A 125 14.37 -3.33 -7.55
CA GLU A 125 14.22 -4.67 -6.99
C GLU A 125 12.85 -5.26 -7.39
N GLY A 126 12.74 -6.60 -7.48
CA GLY A 126 11.51 -7.27 -7.88
C GLY A 126 11.32 -7.44 -9.40
N ILE A 127 12.43 -7.50 -10.15
CA ILE A 127 12.44 -7.76 -11.61
C ILE A 127 13.02 -9.15 -11.94
N GLY A 128 12.85 -9.59 -13.18
CA GLY A 128 13.26 -10.91 -13.65
C GLY A 128 12.19 -11.98 -13.36
N ASN A 129 12.62 -13.22 -13.13
CA ASN A 129 11.71 -14.30 -12.78
C ASN A 129 11.27 -14.19 -11.32
N VAL A 130 10.06 -13.70 -11.11
CA VAL A 130 9.43 -13.56 -9.79
C VAL A 130 8.40 -14.67 -9.62
N SER A 131 8.55 -15.46 -8.56
CA SER A 131 7.54 -16.44 -8.15
C SER A 131 6.65 -15.86 -7.06
N VAL A 132 5.34 -15.98 -7.23
CA VAL A 132 4.32 -15.55 -6.27
C VAL A 132 3.60 -16.76 -5.67
N SER A 133 3.18 -16.63 -4.42
CA SER A 133 2.32 -17.63 -3.79
C SER A 133 0.90 -17.52 -4.34
N GLN A 134 0.16 -18.64 -4.32
CA GLN A 134 -1.25 -18.66 -4.72
C GLN A 134 -2.14 -17.80 -3.82
N GLU A 135 -1.68 -17.50 -2.60
CA GLU A 135 -2.39 -16.69 -1.62
C GLU A 135 -2.18 -15.19 -1.84
N GLU A 136 -0.95 -14.77 -2.15
CA GLU A 136 -0.59 -13.35 -2.16
C GLU A 136 -0.80 -12.68 -3.51
N ARG A 137 -0.77 -13.42 -4.65
CA ARG A 137 -1.09 -12.96 -6.04
C ARG A 137 -0.73 -11.50 -6.38
N ILE A 138 0.37 -11.01 -5.82
CA ILE A 138 0.84 -9.64 -5.91
C ILE A 138 2.34 -9.65 -6.17
N ILE A 139 2.79 -8.82 -7.10
CA ILE A 139 4.21 -8.55 -7.36
C ILE A 139 4.50 -7.10 -6.98
N ASN A 140 5.50 -6.89 -6.13
CA ASN A 140 5.95 -5.56 -5.74
C ASN A 140 7.33 -5.28 -6.36
N ILE A 141 7.41 -4.22 -7.16
CA ILE A 141 8.65 -3.69 -7.71
C ILE A 141 9.04 -2.44 -6.93
N LYS A 142 10.23 -2.45 -6.34
CA LYS A 142 10.74 -1.33 -5.54
C LYS A 142 11.74 -0.54 -6.36
N VAL A 143 11.59 0.78 -6.39
CA VAL A 143 12.53 1.70 -7.02
C VAL A 143 13.06 2.65 -5.96
N THR A 144 14.35 2.56 -5.68
CA THR A 144 15.02 3.42 -4.72
C THR A 144 15.86 4.42 -5.49
N ALA A 145 15.52 5.72 -5.37
CA ALA A 145 16.30 6.80 -5.94
C ALA A 145 17.68 6.93 -5.27
N GLU A 146 18.58 7.68 -5.89
CA GLU A 146 19.94 7.88 -5.39
C GLU A 146 19.95 8.60 -4.02
N ASN A 147 18.98 9.49 -3.78
CA ASN A 147 18.78 10.17 -2.51
C ASN A 147 18.10 9.29 -1.42
N GLY A 148 17.76 8.04 -1.74
CA GLY A 148 17.08 7.10 -0.84
C GLY A 148 15.55 7.09 -0.93
N ASP A 149 14.93 7.98 -1.73
CA ASP A 149 13.47 8.00 -1.87
C ASP A 149 12.96 6.71 -2.52
N LEU A 150 12.00 6.06 -1.87
CA LEU A 150 11.43 4.78 -2.32
C LEU A 150 10.07 4.98 -2.98
N LYS A 151 9.89 4.37 -4.15
CA LYS A 151 8.59 4.16 -4.78
C LYS A 151 8.35 2.69 -5.01
N VAL A 152 7.10 2.25 -4.81
CA VAL A 152 6.70 0.85 -5.01
C VAL A 152 5.62 0.80 -6.08
N TYR A 153 5.86 -0.03 -7.10
CA TYR A 153 4.89 -0.37 -8.12
C TYR A 153 4.33 -1.76 -7.81
N THR A 154 3.02 -1.86 -7.68
CA THR A 154 2.29 -3.08 -7.33
C THR A 154 1.54 -3.61 -8.54
N ILE A 155 1.73 -4.89 -8.83
CA ILE A 155 1.02 -5.60 -9.89
C ILE A 155 0.16 -6.70 -9.26
N ASN A 156 -1.16 -6.55 -9.37
CA ASN A 156 -2.14 -7.53 -8.96
C ASN A 156 -2.33 -8.58 -10.06
N ILE A 157 -2.49 -9.84 -9.67
CA ILE A 157 -2.67 -10.95 -10.59
C ILE A 157 -4.09 -11.47 -10.44
N GLU A 158 -4.96 -11.11 -11.38
CA GLU A 158 -6.36 -11.51 -11.40
C GLU A 158 -6.62 -12.58 -12.48
N ASN A 159 -7.73 -13.29 -12.37
CA ASN A 159 -8.15 -14.24 -13.39
C ASN A 159 -8.73 -13.48 -14.59
N GLU A 160 -8.45 -13.94 -15.82
CA GLU A 160 -8.98 -13.33 -17.04
C GLU A 160 -10.52 -13.24 -17.07
N ALA A 161 -11.22 -14.11 -16.33
CA ALA A 161 -12.67 -14.03 -16.14
C ALA A 161 -13.14 -12.69 -15.53
N ASP A 162 -12.32 -12.06 -14.70
CA ASP A 162 -12.61 -10.81 -13.99
C ASP A 162 -12.24 -9.56 -14.81
N LYS A 163 -11.64 -9.74 -16.00
CA LYS A 163 -11.18 -8.64 -16.84
C LYS A 163 -12.34 -7.70 -17.17
N PRO A 164 -12.21 -6.38 -16.89
CA PRO A 164 -13.26 -5.42 -17.18
C PRO A 164 -13.50 -5.40 -18.69
N LYS A 165 -14.73 -5.70 -19.09
CA LYS A 165 -15.15 -5.66 -20.49
C LYS A 165 -14.99 -4.22 -21.00
N LYS A 166 -14.26 -4.05 -22.09
CA LYS A 166 -14.12 -2.74 -22.76
C LYS A 166 -15.50 -2.27 -23.20
N ILE A 167 -16.05 -1.30 -22.48
CA ILE A 167 -17.30 -0.63 -22.87
C ILE A 167 -16.93 0.38 -23.97
N ASN A 168 -17.53 0.24 -25.15
CA ASN A 168 -17.28 1.16 -26.25
C ASN A 168 -17.98 2.50 -25.97
N ILE A 169 -17.23 3.47 -25.44
CA ILE A 169 -17.71 4.83 -25.14
C ILE A 169 -18.35 5.51 -26.35
N TYR A 170 -17.85 5.26 -27.57
CA TYR A 170 -18.46 5.84 -28.77
C TYR A 170 -19.89 5.36 -28.99
N MET A 171 -20.20 4.10 -28.67
CA MET A 171 -21.58 3.59 -28.73
C MET A 171 -22.50 4.30 -27.74
N ILE A 172 -22.01 4.60 -26.53
CA ILE A 172 -22.76 5.36 -25.52
C ILE A 172 -23.02 6.79 -26.01
N VAL A 173 -22.00 7.45 -26.54
CA VAL A 173 -22.11 8.81 -27.08
C VAL A 173 -23.10 8.85 -28.26
N ILE A 174 -23.02 7.91 -29.19
CA ILE A 174 -23.97 7.79 -30.31
C ILE A 174 -25.40 7.60 -29.79
N PHE A 175 -25.60 6.76 -28.78
CA PHE A 175 -26.91 6.53 -28.18
C PHE A 175 -27.48 7.79 -27.52
N ILE A 176 -26.66 8.57 -26.81
CA ILE A 176 -27.05 9.85 -26.20
C ILE A 176 -27.45 10.87 -27.29
N VAL A 177 -26.68 10.96 -28.38
CA VAL A 177 -26.99 11.87 -29.50
C VAL A 177 -28.33 11.50 -30.15
N ILE A 178 -28.60 10.20 -30.34
CA ILE A 178 -29.88 9.72 -30.87
C ILE A 178 -31.03 10.08 -29.92
N LEU A 179 -30.89 9.85 -28.61
CA LEU A 179 -31.90 10.21 -27.61
C LEU A 179 -32.23 11.70 -27.62
N ILE A 180 -31.21 12.57 -27.69
CA ILE A 180 -31.38 14.02 -27.79
C ILE A 180 -32.13 14.38 -29.09
N GLY A 181 -31.76 13.77 -30.22
CA GLY A 181 -32.44 13.98 -31.50
C GLY A 181 -33.92 13.61 -31.46
N VAL A 182 -34.26 12.46 -30.88
CA VAL A 182 -35.66 12.01 -30.70
C VAL A 182 -36.43 12.95 -29.78
N MET A 183 -35.80 13.40 -28.68
CA MET A 183 -36.42 14.33 -27.73
C MET A 183 -36.74 15.68 -28.41
N LEU A 184 -35.82 16.22 -29.21
CA LEU A 184 -36.05 17.42 -30.03
C LEU A 184 -37.16 17.22 -31.07
N PHE A 185 -37.21 16.04 -31.71
CA PHE A 185 -38.26 15.70 -32.66
C PHE A 185 -39.65 15.67 -32.01
N ILE A 186 -39.76 15.08 -30.82
CA ILE A 186 -41.01 15.04 -30.04
C ILE A 186 -41.46 16.45 -29.65
N ILE A 187 -40.55 17.30 -29.15
CA ILE A 187 -40.86 18.70 -28.82
C ILE A 187 -41.36 19.45 -30.06
N ARG A 188 -40.67 19.28 -31.19
CA ARG A 188 -41.04 19.94 -32.45
C ARG A 188 -42.41 19.47 -32.96
N LYS A 189 -42.76 18.20 -32.77
CA LYS A 189 -44.07 17.64 -33.14
C LYS A 189 -45.19 18.21 -32.26
N ASN A 190 -44.97 18.33 -30.94
CA ASN A 190 -45.98 18.86 -30.02
C ASN A 190 -46.22 20.36 -30.17
N LYS A 191 -45.22 21.16 -30.61
CA LYS A 191 -45.41 22.59 -30.92
C LYS A 191 -46.20 22.88 -32.20
N LYS A 192 -46.42 21.88 -33.06
CA LYS A 192 -47.14 22.02 -34.34
C LYS A 192 -48.62 21.62 -34.26
N LYS A 193 -49.09 21.15 -33.11
CA LYS A 193 -50.51 20.98 -32.80
C LYS A 193 -50.99 22.18 -31.99
#